data_AF-A0ABD7SHC2-F1
#
_entry.id   AF-A0ABD7SHC2-F1
#
_cell.length_a   1.000
_cell.length_b   1.000
_cell.length_c   1.000
_cell.angle_alpha   90.00
_cell.angle_beta   90.00
_cell.angle_gamma   90.00
#
_symmetry.space_group_name_H-M   'P 1'
#
loop_
_entity.id
_entity.type
_entity.pdbx_description
1 polymer ?
#
loop_
_entity_poly.entity_id
_entity_poly.type
_entity_poly.pdbx_seq_one_letter_code
_entity_poly.pdbx_strand_id
1 'polypeptide(L)'
;MKTIANSTLNAAVSLPDYDRSALKSRIIHLGFGAFHRAHQALFTHEMLSKTGSDWGICEINLFGGEDLIQSLRAQDHLYTVAEKGAQSTEVKVIGSVTESLHPTLDGIQAVLEKMAEPQVAIVSMTITEKGYCADPATGTLDKNNPLVIADLANPSEPKSALGYIVQALKLRRDRGLKPFTVMSCDNVQENGHVAKAAILEFAQLLDPQLRDWIETNVTFPCTMVDRIVPAATEETLTEIAQLLGCEDPCGIACEPFRQWVIEDHFVAGRPDWNVAGAEFVADVVPYEEMKLRMLNGSHSFLAYLGYLGGYAHISDTMTDEGYRKAAFDMMMKAQAPSLTMPEGSDLAGYAKLLIDRFTNPSLKHKTWQIAMDGSQKIPQRMGGSLRFHLAQGSDFSWLATAIAGWMRYVAGVDEQGNEIDVRDPMAATLRQICDEHGLSVSVVPALLSVEAIFPAELGQNAKVIEAVSRAYQALLAHGARATVAAL
;
A
#
# COMPACT_ATOMS: atom_id res chain seq x y z
N MET A 1 -5.51 -14.83 -31.68
CA MET A 1 -5.44 -13.38 -31.42
C MET A 1 -3.97 -12.99 -31.33
N LYS A 2 -3.56 -11.81 -31.82
CA LYS A 2 -2.20 -11.33 -31.59
C LYS A 2 -2.08 -10.92 -30.12
N THR A 3 -1.09 -11.44 -29.43
CA THR A 3 -0.79 -11.13 -28.03
C THR A 3 0.71 -10.93 -27.86
N ILE A 4 1.14 -10.43 -26.70
CA ILE A 4 2.57 -10.31 -26.39
C ILE A 4 3.33 -11.65 -26.41
N ALA A 5 2.62 -12.78 -26.26
CA ALA A 5 3.23 -14.12 -26.28
C ALA A 5 3.54 -14.64 -27.69
N ASN A 6 2.92 -14.09 -28.74
CA ASN A 6 3.05 -14.59 -30.11
C ASN A 6 3.33 -13.50 -31.16
N SER A 7 3.58 -12.26 -30.71
CA SER A 7 3.88 -11.12 -31.57
C SER A 7 5.36 -10.72 -31.45
N THR A 8 5.93 -10.20 -32.53
CA THR A 8 7.21 -9.50 -32.46
C THR A 8 7.00 -8.16 -31.75
N LEU A 9 7.71 -7.95 -30.64
CA LEU A 9 7.66 -6.71 -29.87
C LEU A 9 8.74 -5.73 -30.32
N ASN A 10 8.59 -4.47 -29.94
CA ASN A 10 9.61 -3.44 -30.17
C ASN A 10 10.93 -3.81 -29.47
N ALA A 11 12.07 -3.46 -30.08
CA ALA A 11 13.40 -3.91 -29.64
C ALA A 11 13.83 -3.43 -28.24
N ALA A 12 13.21 -2.38 -27.71
CA ALA A 12 13.51 -1.84 -26.37
C ALA A 12 12.77 -2.58 -25.23
N VAL A 13 11.87 -3.51 -25.56
CA VAL A 13 11.11 -4.27 -24.57
C VAL A 13 12.00 -5.37 -23.98
N SER A 14 12.14 -5.39 -22.66
CA SER A 14 12.81 -6.48 -21.95
C SER A 14 11.89 -7.70 -21.89
N LEU A 15 12.44 -8.87 -22.20
CA LEU A 15 11.73 -10.15 -22.18
C LEU A 15 12.31 -11.06 -21.07
N PRO A 16 11.55 -12.04 -20.57
CA PRO A 16 12.11 -13.06 -19.69
C PRO A 16 13.29 -13.77 -20.36
N ASP A 17 14.43 -13.83 -19.68
CA ASP A 17 15.68 -14.46 -20.14
C ASP A 17 15.95 -15.83 -19.48
N TYR A 18 14.97 -16.34 -18.73
CA TYR A 18 14.99 -17.62 -18.02
C TYR A 18 13.95 -18.61 -18.56
N ASP A 19 14.16 -19.90 -18.33
CA ASP A 19 13.25 -20.96 -18.77
C ASP A 19 11.98 -21.02 -17.92
N ARG A 20 10.90 -20.45 -18.46
CA ARG A 20 9.58 -20.44 -17.80
C ARG A 20 8.99 -21.83 -17.59
N SER A 21 9.35 -22.81 -18.42
CA SER A 21 8.82 -24.18 -18.31
C SER A 21 9.40 -24.95 -17.13
N ALA A 22 10.53 -24.49 -16.58
CA ALA A 22 11.15 -25.05 -15.39
C ALA A 22 10.50 -24.57 -14.08
N LEU A 23 9.70 -23.49 -14.12
CA LEU A 23 9.08 -22.91 -12.94
C LEU A 23 7.99 -23.82 -12.37
N LYS A 24 7.90 -23.81 -11.05
CA LYS A 24 6.83 -24.47 -10.30
C LYS A 24 6.06 -23.44 -9.51
N SER A 25 4.75 -23.60 -9.47
CA SER A 25 3.86 -22.80 -8.61
C SER A 25 4.13 -23.09 -7.14
N ARG A 26 5.18 -22.47 -6.60
CA ARG A 26 5.59 -22.54 -5.19
C ARG A 26 4.97 -21.42 -4.38
N ILE A 27 4.59 -20.33 -5.06
CA ILE A 27 3.82 -19.22 -4.52
C ILE A 27 2.42 -19.30 -5.11
N ILE A 28 1.42 -19.24 -4.23
CA ILE A 28 0.07 -18.85 -4.59
C ILE A 28 -0.07 -17.38 -4.21
N HIS A 29 -0.60 -16.55 -5.11
CA HIS A 29 -0.96 -15.18 -4.78
C HIS A 29 -2.47 -14.97 -4.82
N LEU A 30 -3.03 -14.44 -3.74
CA LEU A 30 -4.45 -14.07 -3.65
C LEU A 30 -4.61 -12.58 -3.95
N GLY A 31 -5.28 -12.26 -5.05
CA GLY A 31 -5.51 -10.88 -5.51
C GLY A 31 -4.50 -10.45 -6.57
N PHE A 32 -4.74 -10.80 -7.83
CA PHE A 32 -3.95 -10.39 -9.00
C PHE A 32 -4.21 -8.93 -9.41
N GLY A 33 -3.97 -8.02 -8.46
CA GLY A 33 -4.17 -6.60 -8.62
C GLY A 33 -3.07 -5.91 -9.44
N ALA A 34 -3.21 -4.59 -9.62
CA ALA A 34 -2.18 -3.76 -10.23
C ALA A 34 -0.88 -3.76 -9.42
N PHE A 35 -0.99 -3.64 -8.09
CA PHE A 35 0.18 -3.57 -7.21
C PHE A 35 1.00 -4.86 -7.24
N HIS A 36 0.36 -6.02 -7.13
CA HIS A 36 1.06 -7.31 -7.19
C HIS A 36 1.87 -7.48 -8.48
N ARG A 37 1.23 -7.23 -9.62
CA ARG A 37 1.86 -7.26 -10.95
C ARG A 37 3.09 -6.35 -11.02
N ALA A 38 2.98 -5.15 -10.49
CA ALA A 38 4.09 -4.19 -10.50
C ALA A 38 5.07 -4.37 -9.33
N HIS A 39 4.88 -5.31 -8.40
CA HIS A 39 5.72 -5.39 -7.19
C HIS A 39 6.22 -6.82 -6.93
N GLN A 40 5.46 -7.68 -6.25
CA GLN A 40 5.98 -9.00 -5.84
C GLN A 40 6.29 -9.91 -7.03
N ALA A 41 5.44 -9.88 -8.06
CA ALA A 41 5.69 -10.63 -9.29
C ALA A 41 6.92 -10.08 -10.04
N LEU A 42 7.12 -8.76 -10.07
CA LEU A 42 8.33 -8.18 -10.64
C LEU A 42 9.60 -8.53 -9.85
N PHE A 43 9.56 -8.48 -8.51
CA PHE A 43 10.68 -8.95 -7.67
C PHE A 43 11.03 -10.40 -7.96
N THR A 44 10.02 -11.24 -8.14
CA THR A 44 10.20 -12.65 -8.49
C THR A 44 10.79 -12.80 -9.89
N HIS A 45 10.27 -12.08 -10.89
CA HIS A 45 10.80 -12.08 -12.26
C HIS A 45 12.26 -11.64 -12.35
N GLU A 46 12.63 -10.53 -11.68
CA GLU A 46 14.00 -10.05 -11.67
C GLU A 46 14.93 -10.98 -10.88
N MET A 47 14.43 -11.66 -9.85
CA MET A 47 15.18 -12.70 -9.14
C MET A 47 15.43 -13.91 -10.04
N LEU A 48 14.43 -14.36 -10.80
CA LEU A 48 14.56 -15.48 -11.74
C LEU A 48 15.60 -15.19 -12.83
N SER A 49 15.69 -13.94 -13.29
CA SER A 49 16.69 -13.52 -14.30
C SER A 49 18.13 -13.54 -13.76
N LYS A 50 18.29 -13.51 -12.43
CA LYS A 50 19.59 -13.44 -11.73
C LYS A 50 19.98 -14.77 -11.08
N THR A 51 19.12 -15.79 -11.13
CA THR A 51 19.30 -17.05 -10.41
C THR A 51 18.89 -18.25 -11.27
N GLY A 52 19.18 -19.47 -10.80
CA GLY A 52 18.66 -20.72 -11.40
C GLY A 52 17.42 -21.24 -10.67
N SER A 53 16.64 -20.36 -10.06
CA SER A 53 15.50 -20.69 -9.19
C SER A 53 14.30 -21.22 -10.00
N ASP A 54 13.50 -22.11 -9.39
CA ASP A 54 12.25 -22.63 -9.98
C ASP A 54 10.99 -22.06 -9.32
N TRP A 55 11.10 -20.93 -8.62
CA TRP A 55 9.97 -20.28 -7.92
C TRP A 55 9.09 -19.48 -8.89
N GLY A 56 8.02 -20.13 -9.37
CA GLY A 56 6.92 -19.51 -10.11
C GLY A 56 5.72 -19.18 -9.23
N ILE A 57 4.82 -18.36 -9.79
CA ILE A 57 3.60 -17.89 -9.15
C ILE A 57 2.37 -18.45 -9.87
N CYS A 58 1.41 -18.94 -9.09
CA CYS A 58 0.05 -19.17 -9.53
C CYS A 58 -0.87 -18.08 -8.95
N GLU A 59 -1.55 -17.37 -9.85
CA GLU A 59 -2.41 -16.24 -9.50
C GLU A 59 -3.84 -16.68 -9.23
N ILE A 60 -4.43 -16.20 -8.14
CA ILE A 60 -5.80 -16.51 -7.79
C ILE A 60 -6.56 -15.22 -7.47
N ASN A 61 -7.60 -14.95 -8.26
CA ASN A 61 -8.60 -13.94 -7.92
C ASN A 61 -9.82 -14.62 -7.31
N LEU A 62 -10.20 -14.18 -6.10
CA LEU A 62 -11.39 -14.69 -5.41
C LEU A 62 -12.64 -13.88 -5.70
N PHE A 63 -12.47 -12.60 -6.04
CA PHE A 63 -13.55 -11.65 -6.30
C PHE A 63 -13.26 -10.85 -7.57
N GLY A 64 -14.11 -11.01 -8.57
CA GLY A 64 -13.97 -10.34 -9.85
C GLY A 64 -12.67 -10.67 -10.59
N GLY A 65 -12.42 -9.98 -11.69
CA GLY A 65 -11.18 -10.14 -12.46
C GLY A 65 -11.17 -11.39 -13.33
N GLU A 66 -12.34 -11.98 -13.63
CA GLU A 66 -12.49 -13.08 -14.58
C GLU A 66 -11.89 -12.73 -15.94
N ASP A 67 -12.21 -11.55 -16.48
CA ASP A 67 -11.70 -11.07 -17.76
C ASP A 67 -10.17 -10.90 -17.72
N LEU A 68 -9.62 -10.47 -16.58
CA LEU A 68 -8.18 -10.34 -16.39
C LEU A 68 -7.48 -11.70 -16.40
N ILE A 69 -8.05 -12.70 -15.71
CA ILE A 69 -7.51 -14.07 -15.67
C ILE A 69 -7.60 -14.73 -17.06
N GLN A 70 -8.70 -14.54 -17.78
CA GLN A 70 -8.85 -15.02 -19.15
C GLN A 70 -7.85 -14.37 -20.11
N SER A 71 -7.68 -13.05 -20.00
CA SER A 71 -6.69 -12.30 -20.77
C SER A 71 -5.28 -12.81 -20.48
N LEU A 72 -4.92 -12.97 -19.21
CA LEU A 72 -3.62 -13.49 -18.79
C LEU A 72 -3.35 -14.88 -19.41
N ARG A 73 -4.33 -15.79 -19.36
CA ARG A 73 -4.23 -17.13 -19.96
C ARG A 73 -4.05 -17.07 -21.48
N ALA A 74 -4.71 -16.14 -22.16
CA ALA A 74 -4.56 -15.96 -23.61
C ALA A 74 -3.17 -15.45 -24.02
N GLN A 75 -2.40 -14.92 -23.07
CA GLN A 75 -1.03 -14.43 -23.27
C GLN A 75 0.03 -15.34 -22.66
N ASP A 76 -0.25 -16.65 -22.51
CA ASP A 76 0.68 -17.60 -21.90
C ASP A 76 1.17 -17.12 -20.52
N HIS A 77 0.28 -16.46 -19.76
CA HIS A 77 0.55 -15.84 -18.46
C HIS A 77 1.61 -14.74 -18.44
N LEU A 78 1.93 -14.16 -19.59
CA LEU A 78 2.73 -12.96 -19.70
C LEU A 78 1.87 -11.71 -19.53
N TYR A 79 2.49 -10.67 -18.97
CA TYR A 79 1.94 -9.31 -18.93
C TYR A 79 3.07 -8.28 -18.87
N THR A 80 2.76 -7.00 -19.09
CA THR A 80 3.76 -5.93 -19.18
C THR A 80 3.75 -5.03 -17.96
N VAL A 81 4.94 -4.67 -17.49
CA VAL A 81 5.16 -3.57 -16.54
C VAL A 81 5.93 -2.45 -17.24
N ALA A 82 5.35 -1.25 -17.25
CA ALA A 82 5.98 -0.03 -17.75
C ALA A 82 6.40 0.88 -16.59
N GLU A 83 7.71 0.99 -16.36
CA GLU A 83 8.30 1.81 -15.29
C GLU A 83 8.56 3.23 -15.81
N LYS A 84 7.68 4.16 -15.46
CA LYS A 84 7.69 5.55 -15.96
C LYS A 84 8.60 6.44 -15.12
N GLY A 85 9.87 6.52 -15.51
CA GLY A 85 10.82 7.48 -14.94
C GLY A 85 10.59 8.91 -15.43
N ALA A 86 11.40 9.84 -14.91
CA ALA A 86 11.34 11.24 -15.34
C ALA A 86 11.90 11.46 -16.76
N GLN A 87 12.84 10.62 -17.20
CA GLN A 87 13.53 10.77 -18.49
C GLN A 87 13.18 9.66 -19.50
N SER A 88 12.86 8.47 -19.01
CA SER A 88 12.61 7.29 -19.84
C SER A 88 11.55 6.39 -19.19
N THR A 89 10.91 5.59 -20.04
CA THR A 89 10.05 4.49 -19.61
C THR A 89 10.74 3.18 -19.94
N GLU A 90 10.98 2.33 -18.94
CA GLU A 90 11.42 0.96 -19.16
C GLU A 90 10.20 0.04 -19.28
N VAL A 91 10.22 -0.88 -20.25
CA VAL A 91 9.10 -1.78 -20.51
C VAL A 91 9.57 -3.21 -20.40
N LYS A 92 8.96 -3.97 -19.48
CA LYS A 92 9.35 -5.33 -19.13
C LYS A 92 8.16 -6.27 -19.31
N VAL A 93 8.33 -7.34 -20.09
CA VAL A 93 7.38 -8.46 -20.12
C VAL A 93 7.73 -9.39 -18.97
N ILE A 94 6.77 -9.57 -18.07
CA ILE A 94 6.92 -10.34 -16.85
C ILE A 94 6.48 -11.78 -17.08
N GLY A 95 7.33 -12.72 -16.69
CA GLY A 95 7.12 -14.16 -16.90
C GLY A 95 7.19 -15.01 -15.65
N SER A 96 7.17 -14.42 -14.45
CA SER A 96 7.20 -15.16 -13.17
C SER A 96 5.88 -15.87 -12.86
N VAL A 97 4.81 -15.46 -13.54
CA VAL A 97 3.49 -16.09 -13.47
C VAL A 97 3.39 -17.16 -14.54
N THR A 98 2.97 -18.36 -14.14
CA THR A 98 2.87 -19.52 -15.02
C THR A 98 1.53 -20.24 -14.94
N GLU A 99 0.74 -19.96 -13.90
CA GLU A 99 -0.58 -20.55 -13.71
C GLU A 99 -1.55 -19.50 -13.16
N SER A 100 -2.84 -19.74 -13.33
CA SER A 100 -3.87 -18.90 -12.72
C SER A 100 -5.14 -19.69 -12.47
N LEU A 101 -5.90 -19.33 -11.45
CA LEU A 101 -7.21 -19.89 -11.12
C LEU A 101 -8.20 -18.81 -10.70
N HIS A 102 -9.48 -19.09 -10.90
CA HIS A 102 -10.59 -18.28 -10.43
C HIS A 102 -11.76 -19.19 -10.02
N PRO A 103 -12.38 -19.03 -8.84
CA PRO A 103 -13.45 -19.91 -8.38
C PRO A 103 -14.62 -20.05 -9.36
N THR A 104 -15.03 -18.96 -10.03
CA THR A 104 -16.10 -18.99 -11.06
C THR A 104 -15.69 -19.68 -12.36
N LEU A 105 -14.40 -19.67 -12.71
CA LEU A 105 -13.92 -20.24 -13.99
C LEU A 105 -13.52 -21.70 -13.83
N ASP A 106 -12.86 -22.05 -12.72
CA ASP A 106 -12.23 -23.36 -12.51
C ASP A 106 -12.85 -24.15 -11.36
N GLY A 107 -13.65 -23.50 -10.50
CA GLY A 107 -14.28 -24.11 -9.33
C GLY A 107 -13.46 -23.94 -8.03
N ILE A 108 -14.19 -23.82 -6.92
CA ILE A 108 -13.63 -23.69 -5.57
C ILE A 108 -12.68 -24.83 -5.24
N GLN A 109 -13.04 -26.08 -5.59
CA GLN A 109 -12.21 -27.25 -5.30
C GLN A 109 -10.88 -27.23 -6.06
N ALA A 110 -10.86 -26.76 -7.31
CA ALA A 110 -9.61 -26.63 -8.06
C ALA A 110 -8.64 -25.64 -7.37
N VAL A 111 -9.17 -24.54 -6.84
CA VAL A 111 -8.39 -23.57 -6.05
C VAL A 111 -7.85 -24.20 -4.76
N LEU A 112 -8.68 -24.89 -4.00
CA LEU A 112 -8.26 -25.54 -2.75
C LEU A 112 -7.21 -26.63 -2.99
N GLU A 113 -7.39 -27.45 -4.02
CA GLU A 113 -6.41 -28.47 -4.41
C GLU A 113 -5.08 -27.84 -4.84
N LYS A 114 -5.12 -26.75 -5.61
CA LYS A 114 -3.91 -26.02 -6.01
C LYS A 114 -3.13 -25.52 -4.80
N MET A 115 -3.81 -24.91 -3.83
CA MET A 115 -3.19 -24.44 -2.58
C MET A 115 -2.66 -25.60 -1.70
N ALA A 116 -3.22 -26.80 -1.86
CA ALA A 116 -2.79 -28.00 -1.16
C ALA A 116 -1.69 -28.80 -1.90
N GLU A 117 -1.18 -28.33 -3.05
CA GLU A 117 -0.08 -29.01 -3.75
C GLU A 117 1.22 -29.00 -2.89
N PRO A 118 1.97 -30.12 -2.81
CA PRO A 118 3.08 -30.25 -1.86
C PRO A 118 4.20 -29.20 -2.02
N GLN A 119 4.43 -28.70 -3.23
CA GLN A 119 5.47 -27.71 -3.51
C GLN A 119 5.07 -26.27 -3.16
N VAL A 120 3.78 -25.99 -2.92
CA VAL A 120 3.33 -24.68 -2.46
C VAL A 120 3.92 -24.43 -1.08
N ALA A 121 4.72 -23.38 -0.99
CA ALA A 121 5.47 -22.99 0.20
C ALA A 121 4.99 -21.64 0.76
N ILE A 122 4.41 -20.78 -0.08
CA ILE A 122 3.92 -19.45 0.30
C ILE A 122 2.53 -19.23 -0.30
N VAL A 123 1.59 -18.76 0.52
CA VAL A 123 0.38 -18.09 0.07
C VAL A 123 0.54 -16.61 0.41
N SER A 124 0.74 -15.79 -0.61
CA SER A 124 0.84 -14.34 -0.47
C SER A 124 -0.48 -13.65 -0.83
N MET A 125 -0.70 -12.42 -0.38
CA MET A 125 -1.96 -11.72 -0.66
C MET A 125 -1.82 -10.21 -0.83
N THR A 126 -2.62 -9.65 -1.74
CA THR A 126 -2.97 -8.23 -1.83
C THR A 126 -4.49 -8.08 -1.97
N ILE A 127 -5.19 -8.33 -0.87
CA ILE A 127 -6.67 -8.44 -0.83
C ILE A 127 -7.36 -7.19 -0.29
N THR A 128 -6.61 -6.10 -0.08
CA THR A 128 -7.03 -4.87 0.60
C THR A 128 -7.38 -5.10 2.07
N GLU A 129 -7.51 -4.01 2.84
CA GLU A 129 -7.87 -4.04 4.26
C GLU A 129 -9.19 -4.79 4.50
N LYS A 130 -10.13 -4.72 3.55
CA LYS A 130 -11.44 -5.38 3.63
C LYS A 130 -11.34 -6.90 3.51
N GLY A 131 -10.31 -7.42 2.83
CA GLY A 131 -10.13 -8.85 2.60
C GLY A 131 -9.82 -9.65 3.87
N TYR A 132 -9.35 -8.97 4.92
CA TYR A 132 -9.09 -9.55 6.24
C TYR A 132 -10.35 -9.82 7.05
N CYS A 133 -11.52 -9.35 6.60
CA CYS A 133 -12.78 -9.45 7.33
C CYS A 133 -12.66 -8.96 8.78
N ALA A 134 -11.82 -7.95 9.04
CA ALA A 134 -11.61 -7.39 10.36
C ALA A 134 -12.55 -6.21 10.62
N ASP A 135 -12.97 -6.05 11.87
CA ASP A 135 -13.66 -4.85 12.34
C ASP A 135 -12.65 -3.68 12.33
N PRO A 136 -12.91 -2.59 11.59
CA PRO A 136 -11.97 -1.48 11.47
C PRO A 136 -11.65 -0.79 12.81
N ALA A 137 -12.54 -0.86 13.79
CA ALA A 137 -12.37 -0.22 15.10
C ALA A 137 -11.52 -1.07 16.06
N THR A 138 -11.63 -2.39 15.99
CA THR A 138 -10.91 -3.29 16.91
C THR A 138 -9.72 -4.01 16.27
N GLY A 139 -9.65 -4.08 14.95
CA GLY A 139 -8.65 -4.85 14.20
C GLY A 139 -8.82 -6.37 14.33
N THR A 140 -9.86 -6.85 15.01
CA THR A 140 -10.16 -8.29 15.20
C THR A 140 -11.12 -8.80 14.15
N LEU A 141 -11.29 -10.12 14.02
CA LEU A 141 -12.24 -10.68 13.04
C LEU A 141 -13.67 -10.17 13.31
N ASP A 142 -14.30 -9.58 12.29
CA ASP A 142 -15.71 -9.23 12.33
C ASP A 142 -16.55 -10.50 12.09
N LYS A 143 -17.05 -11.07 13.17
CA LYS A 143 -17.91 -12.27 13.14
C LYS A 143 -19.26 -12.03 12.45
N ASN A 144 -19.67 -10.78 12.31
CA ASN A 144 -20.89 -10.42 11.62
C ASN A 144 -20.65 -10.16 10.11
N ASN A 145 -19.40 -10.21 9.66
CA ASN A 145 -19.07 -10.05 8.26
C ASN A 145 -19.78 -11.15 7.43
N PRO A 146 -20.51 -10.79 6.35
CA PRO A 146 -21.26 -11.76 5.56
C PRO A 146 -20.41 -12.89 4.97
N LEU A 147 -19.15 -12.63 4.64
CA LEU A 147 -18.23 -13.65 4.13
C LEU A 147 -17.84 -14.65 5.22
N VAL A 148 -17.57 -14.16 6.44
CA VAL A 148 -17.24 -15.01 7.59
C VAL A 148 -18.42 -15.91 7.94
N ILE A 149 -19.63 -15.35 8.00
CA ILE A 149 -20.86 -16.12 8.26
C ILE A 149 -21.04 -17.20 7.18
N ALA A 150 -20.89 -16.86 5.91
CA ALA A 150 -21.06 -17.80 4.81
C ALA A 150 -20.04 -18.95 4.87
N ASP A 151 -18.78 -18.64 5.12
CA ASP A 151 -17.71 -19.64 5.15
C ASP A 151 -17.81 -20.55 6.37
N LEU A 152 -18.25 -20.05 7.52
CA LEU A 152 -18.51 -20.88 8.70
C LEU A 152 -19.73 -21.80 8.50
N ALA A 153 -20.75 -21.33 7.77
CA ALA A 153 -21.93 -22.12 7.46
C ALA A 153 -21.67 -23.22 6.43
N ASN A 154 -20.80 -22.98 5.44
CA ASN A 154 -20.40 -23.97 4.44
C ASN A 154 -18.87 -24.00 4.22
N PRO A 155 -18.12 -24.63 5.13
CA PRO A 155 -16.66 -24.56 5.10
C PRO A 155 -16.03 -25.25 3.88
N SER A 156 -16.72 -26.17 3.20
CA SER A 156 -16.25 -26.78 1.95
C SER A 156 -16.39 -25.89 0.71
N GLU A 157 -17.10 -24.77 0.83
CA GLU A 157 -17.32 -23.80 -0.25
C GLU A 157 -16.93 -22.37 0.21
N PRO A 158 -15.67 -22.15 0.62
CA PRO A 158 -15.24 -20.85 1.11
C PRO A 158 -15.36 -19.77 0.03
N LYS A 159 -15.62 -18.54 0.48
CA LYS A 159 -15.72 -17.33 -0.32
C LYS A 159 -14.66 -16.31 0.09
N SER A 160 -14.34 -16.19 1.37
CA SER A 160 -13.31 -15.27 1.85
C SER A 160 -11.90 -15.84 1.65
N ALA A 161 -10.91 -14.94 1.57
CA ALA A 161 -9.50 -15.34 1.57
C ALA A 161 -9.15 -16.16 2.83
N LEU A 162 -9.69 -15.80 4.00
CA LEU A 162 -9.52 -16.55 5.24
C LEU A 162 -10.04 -17.99 5.12
N GLY A 163 -11.24 -18.15 4.56
CA GLY A 163 -11.86 -19.46 4.33
C GLY A 163 -11.00 -20.33 3.41
N TYR A 164 -10.54 -19.80 2.26
CA TYR A 164 -9.65 -20.53 1.36
C TYR A 164 -8.34 -20.95 2.04
N ILE A 165 -7.70 -20.03 2.77
CA ILE A 165 -6.42 -20.30 3.46
C ILE A 165 -6.60 -21.38 4.53
N VAL A 166 -7.60 -21.23 5.41
CA VAL A 166 -7.83 -22.17 6.51
C VAL A 166 -8.21 -23.55 5.99
N GLN A 167 -9.02 -23.62 4.93
CA GLN A 167 -9.38 -24.91 4.32
C GLN A 167 -8.22 -25.57 3.58
N ALA A 168 -7.40 -24.80 2.86
CA ALA A 168 -6.20 -25.34 2.24
C ALA A 168 -5.22 -25.87 3.31
N LEU A 169 -5.03 -25.15 4.42
CA LEU A 169 -4.21 -25.61 5.54
C LEU A 169 -4.79 -26.87 6.20
N LYS A 170 -6.12 -26.95 6.35
CA LYS A 170 -6.81 -28.16 6.82
C LYS A 170 -6.54 -29.35 5.89
N LEU A 171 -6.71 -29.18 4.57
CA LEU A 171 -6.41 -30.22 3.58
C LEU A 171 -4.96 -30.69 3.68
N ARG A 172 -4.01 -29.77 3.83
CA ARG A 172 -2.59 -30.10 4.00
C ARG A 172 -2.33 -30.88 5.28
N ARG A 173 -2.87 -30.42 6.42
CA ARG A 173 -2.79 -31.13 7.71
C ARG A 173 -3.34 -32.55 7.59
N ASP A 174 -4.55 -32.70 7.05
CA ASP A 174 -5.24 -33.99 6.95
C ASP A 174 -4.51 -34.95 5.98
N ARG A 175 -3.71 -34.43 5.04
CA ARG A 175 -2.86 -35.18 4.11
C ARG A 175 -1.41 -35.39 4.60
N GLY A 176 -1.05 -34.88 5.78
CA GLY A 176 0.32 -34.94 6.30
C GLY A 176 1.33 -34.11 5.50
N LEU A 177 0.87 -33.09 4.78
CA LEU A 177 1.72 -32.16 4.05
C LEU A 177 2.23 -31.04 4.97
N LYS A 178 3.40 -30.49 4.64
CA LYS A 178 3.93 -29.32 5.35
C LYS A 178 3.00 -28.10 5.19
N PRO A 179 2.88 -27.22 6.18
CA PRO A 179 2.21 -25.93 6.03
C PRO A 179 2.92 -25.05 4.98
N PHE A 180 2.22 -24.02 4.49
CA PHE A 180 2.83 -22.89 3.78
C PHE A 180 2.90 -21.67 4.71
N THR A 181 3.78 -20.72 4.41
CA THR A 181 3.77 -19.38 5.03
C THR A 181 2.63 -18.56 4.45
N VAL A 182 1.96 -17.76 5.27
CA VAL A 182 0.97 -16.77 4.82
C VAL A 182 1.61 -15.39 4.88
N MET A 183 1.85 -14.78 3.72
CA MET A 183 2.58 -13.50 3.63
C MET A 183 1.68 -12.39 3.10
N SER A 184 1.25 -11.49 3.97
CA SER A 184 0.55 -10.30 3.50
C SER A 184 1.51 -9.33 2.82
N CYS A 185 1.04 -8.72 1.73
CA CYS A 185 1.65 -7.59 1.05
C CYS A 185 0.67 -6.41 0.91
N ASP A 186 -0.38 -6.37 1.75
CA ASP A 186 -1.27 -5.22 1.85
C ASP A 186 -0.64 -4.10 2.69
N ASN A 187 -1.06 -2.86 2.43
CA ASN A 187 -0.59 -1.68 3.15
C ASN A 187 -1.31 -1.50 4.51
N VAL A 188 -1.21 -2.53 5.35
CA VAL A 188 -1.69 -2.56 6.74
C VAL A 188 -0.47 -2.59 7.65
N GLN A 189 -0.47 -1.81 8.73
CA GLN A 189 0.59 -1.86 9.73
C GLN A 189 0.62 -3.25 10.38
N GLU A 190 1.81 -3.83 10.55
CA GLU A 190 1.98 -5.18 11.09
C GLU A 190 1.09 -6.21 10.35
N ASN A 191 1.02 -6.11 9.03
CA ASN A 191 0.09 -6.87 8.18
C ASN A 191 0.15 -8.40 8.39
N GLY A 192 1.31 -8.95 8.75
CA GLY A 192 1.49 -10.35 9.13
C GLY A 192 0.77 -10.71 10.42
N HIS A 193 0.84 -9.85 11.44
CA HIS A 193 0.12 -10.03 12.71
C HIS A 193 -1.39 -9.91 12.53
N VAL A 194 -1.85 -8.96 11.71
CA VAL A 194 -3.27 -8.83 11.36
C VAL A 194 -3.78 -10.08 10.63
N ALA A 195 -3.02 -10.59 9.65
CA ALA A 195 -3.34 -11.84 8.96
C ALA A 195 -3.40 -13.02 9.94
N LYS A 196 -2.41 -13.14 10.84
CA LYS A 196 -2.35 -14.19 11.86
C LYS A 196 -3.58 -14.14 12.76
N ALA A 197 -3.91 -12.97 13.31
CA ALA A 197 -5.06 -12.80 14.21
C ALA A 197 -6.36 -13.21 13.52
N ALA A 198 -6.64 -12.67 12.33
CA ALA A 198 -7.85 -12.99 11.57
C ALA A 198 -7.97 -14.48 11.23
N ILE A 199 -6.87 -15.11 10.80
CA ILE A 199 -6.83 -16.54 10.43
C ILE A 199 -7.01 -17.43 11.66
N LEU A 200 -6.35 -17.12 12.79
CA LEU A 200 -6.49 -17.91 14.01
C LEU A 200 -7.88 -17.76 14.62
N GLU A 201 -8.46 -16.55 14.64
CA GLU A 201 -9.83 -16.33 15.10
C GLU A 201 -10.86 -17.05 14.22
N PHE A 202 -10.68 -17.01 12.89
CA PHE A 202 -11.55 -17.74 11.97
C PHE A 202 -11.43 -19.25 12.17
N ALA A 203 -10.20 -19.77 12.26
CA ALA A 203 -9.94 -21.18 12.53
C ALA A 203 -10.51 -21.62 13.89
N GLN A 204 -10.46 -20.75 14.91
CA GLN A 204 -11.02 -21.03 16.25
C GLN A 204 -12.53 -21.26 16.20
N LEU A 205 -13.24 -20.50 15.38
CA LEU A 205 -14.69 -20.63 15.18
C LEU A 205 -15.06 -21.90 14.40
N LEU A 206 -14.14 -22.38 13.55
CA LEU A 206 -14.36 -23.55 12.70
C LEU A 206 -13.95 -24.87 13.38
N ASP A 207 -12.72 -24.97 13.86
CA ASP A 207 -12.11 -26.15 14.48
C ASP A 207 -10.95 -25.71 15.42
N PRO A 208 -11.13 -25.75 16.75
CA PRO A 208 -10.08 -25.38 17.71
C PRO A 208 -8.76 -26.15 17.53
N GLN A 209 -8.81 -27.43 17.13
CA GLN A 209 -7.59 -28.21 16.89
C GLN A 209 -6.87 -27.77 15.62
N LEU A 210 -7.62 -27.32 14.61
CA LEU A 210 -7.03 -26.69 13.42
C LEU A 210 -6.38 -25.37 13.77
N ARG A 211 -7.02 -24.53 14.60
CA ARG A 211 -6.44 -23.28 15.07
C ARG A 211 -5.09 -23.51 15.76
N ASP A 212 -5.01 -24.46 16.70
CA ASP A 212 -3.77 -24.75 17.44
C ASP A 212 -2.68 -25.29 16.51
N TRP A 213 -3.06 -26.12 15.54
CA TRP A 213 -2.15 -26.60 14.51
C TRP A 213 -1.62 -25.46 13.64
N ILE A 214 -2.49 -24.54 13.19
CA ILE A 214 -2.08 -23.38 12.38
C ILE A 214 -1.12 -22.49 13.20
N GLU A 215 -1.46 -22.16 14.43
CA GLU A 215 -0.62 -21.31 15.29
C GLU A 215 0.79 -21.90 15.48
N THR A 216 0.88 -23.23 15.62
CA THR A 216 2.15 -23.93 15.85
C THR A 216 2.97 -24.08 14.56
N ASN A 217 2.32 -24.24 13.41
CA ASN A 217 2.98 -24.72 12.18
C ASN A 217 3.09 -23.66 11.08
N VAL A 218 2.31 -22.58 11.11
CA VAL A 218 2.28 -21.55 10.06
C VAL A 218 2.97 -20.28 10.53
N THR A 219 3.75 -19.63 9.64
CA THR A 219 4.31 -18.29 9.89
C THR A 219 3.59 -17.22 9.10
N PHE A 220 3.64 -16.01 9.67
CA PHE A 220 2.96 -14.83 9.16
C PHE A 220 3.93 -13.63 9.20
N PRO A 221 4.96 -13.60 8.34
CA PRO A 221 5.93 -12.51 8.32
C PRO A 221 5.24 -11.19 7.97
N CYS A 222 5.56 -10.12 8.70
CA CYS A 222 5.18 -8.78 8.32
C CYS A 222 6.00 -8.30 7.11
N THR A 223 5.42 -7.41 6.31
CA THR A 223 6.10 -6.79 5.17
C THR A 223 5.79 -5.31 5.07
N MET A 224 6.79 -4.51 4.71
CA MET A 224 6.59 -3.15 4.24
C MET A 224 6.75 -3.14 2.72
N VAL A 225 5.69 -2.75 2.02
CA VAL A 225 5.66 -2.63 0.57
C VAL A 225 5.52 -1.17 0.15
N ASP A 226 6.32 -0.76 -0.83
CA ASP A 226 6.23 0.60 -1.38
C ASP A 226 6.52 0.61 -2.88
N ARG A 227 5.50 1.04 -3.63
CA ARG A 227 5.59 1.41 -5.03
C ARG A 227 4.32 2.16 -5.42
N ILE A 228 4.46 3.26 -6.12
CA ILE A 228 3.35 3.95 -6.76
C ILE A 228 2.92 3.17 -8.00
N VAL A 229 1.68 2.69 -7.98
CA VAL A 229 1.06 1.95 -9.09
C VAL A 229 -0.37 2.47 -9.30
N PRO A 230 -0.57 3.47 -10.19
CA PRO A 230 -1.91 3.91 -10.56
C PRO A 230 -2.73 2.77 -11.18
N ALA A 231 -4.05 2.85 -11.08
CA ALA A 231 -4.92 1.92 -11.81
C ALA A 231 -4.68 2.06 -13.32
N ALA A 232 -4.70 0.94 -14.04
CA ALA A 232 -4.64 0.96 -15.49
C ALA A 232 -5.88 1.67 -16.04
N THR A 233 -5.66 2.61 -16.96
CA THR A 233 -6.70 3.32 -17.71
C THR A 233 -6.56 3.01 -19.19
N GLU A 234 -7.57 3.35 -20.00
CA GLU A 234 -7.48 3.23 -21.47
C GLU A 234 -6.29 4.02 -22.04
N GLU A 235 -6.01 5.21 -21.50
CA GLU A 235 -4.84 6.02 -21.86
C GLU A 235 -3.55 5.25 -21.55
N THR A 236 -3.43 4.69 -20.34
CA THR A 236 -2.26 3.91 -19.92
C THR A 236 -2.05 2.66 -20.78
N LEU A 237 -3.12 1.92 -21.09
CA LEU A 237 -3.03 0.71 -21.92
C LEU A 237 -2.66 1.06 -23.38
N THR A 238 -3.17 2.18 -23.89
CA THR A 238 -2.79 2.69 -25.22
C THR A 238 -1.32 3.08 -25.27
N GLU A 239 -0.80 3.78 -24.25
CA GLU A 239 0.62 4.10 -24.14
C GLU A 239 1.48 2.83 -24.11
N ILE A 240 1.11 1.84 -23.30
CA ILE A 240 1.82 0.55 -23.22
C ILE A 240 1.79 -0.16 -24.58
N ALA A 241 0.65 -0.17 -25.26
CA ALA A 241 0.52 -0.82 -26.57
C ALA A 241 1.43 -0.18 -27.63
N GLN A 242 1.58 1.15 -27.61
CA GLN A 242 2.51 1.86 -28.49
C GLN A 242 3.97 1.49 -28.21
N LEU A 243 4.33 1.39 -26.93
CA LEU A 243 5.69 1.01 -26.51
C LEU A 243 6.02 -0.45 -26.84
N LEU A 244 5.04 -1.35 -26.75
CA LEU A 244 5.18 -2.77 -27.08
C LEU A 244 5.16 -3.04 -28.59
N GLY A 245 4.36 -2.28 -29.35
CA GLY A 245 3.99 -2.59 -30.73
C GLY A 245 2.80 -3.55 -30.85
N CYS A 246 2.16 -3.91 -29.74
CA CYS A 246 0.92 -4.70 -29.69
C CYS A 246 0.14 -4.42 -28.39
N GLU A 247 -1.15 -4.74 -28.38
CA GLU A 247 -1.99 -4.57 -27.19
C GLU A 247 -1.63 -5.59 -26.09
N ASP A 248 -1.67 -5.12 -24.84
CA ASP A 248 -1.58 -5.95 -23.64
C ASP A 248 -2.66 -5.52 -22.63
N PRO A 249 -3.82 -6.20 -22.57
CA PRO A 249 -4.89 -5.91 -21.61
C PRO A 249 -4.47 -6.17 -20.15
N CYS A 250 -3.38 -6.89 -19.92
CA CYS A 250 -2.82 -7.15 -18.60
C CYS A 250 -1.71 -6.16 -18.22
N GLY A 251 -1.40 -5.19 -19.08
CA GLY A 251 -0.36 -4.19 -18.85
C GLY A 251 -0.62 -3.29 -17.63
N ILE A 252 0.45 -2.86 -16.96
CA ILE A 252 0.40 -1.90 -15.87
C ILE A 252 1.55 -0.90 -15.96
N ALA A 253 1.31 0.35 -15.54
CA ALA A 253 2.34 1.36 -15.40
C ALA A 253 2.58 1.70 -13.93
N CYS A 254 3.83 2.00 -13.59
CA CYS A 254 4.24 2.31 -12.22
C CYS A 254 5.46 3.25 -12.21
N GLU A 255 5.81 3.75 -11.02
CA GLU A 255 7.08 4.46 -10.84
C GLU A 255 8.27 3.48 -10.89
N PRO A 256 9.51 3.90 -11.24
CA PRO A 256 10.68 3.02 -11.19
C PRO A 256 11.07 2.59 -9.78
N PHE A 257 10.87 3.47 -8.78
CA PHE A 257 11.17 3.13 -7.40
C PHE A 257 10.29 1.98 -6.91
N ARG A 258 10.89 1.05 -6.18
CA ARG A 258 10.20 -0.04 -5.47
C ARG A 258 11.00 -0.43 -4.24
N GLN A 259 10.32 -0.69 -3.14
CA GLN A 259 10.92 -1.21 -1.92
C GLN A 259 10.07 -2.33 -1.34
N TRP A 260 10.73 -3.35 -0.83
CA TRP A 260 10.10 -4.47 -0.17
C TRP A 260 10.95 -4.93 1.01
N VAL A 261 10.49 -4.64 2.22
CA VAL A 261 11.12 -5.11 3.45
C VAL A 261 10.28 -6.25 4.00
N ILE A 262 10.91 -7.37 4.35
CA ILE A 262 10.24 -8.63 4.69
C ILE A 262 10.88 -9.19 5.96
N GLU A 263 10.06 -9.59 6.93
CA GLU A 263 10.55 -10.40 8.03
C GLU A 263 11.00 -11.78 7.55
N ASP A 264 12.23 -12.19 7.88
CA ASP A 264 12.78 -13.46 7.41
C ASP A 264 12.27 -14.67 8.23
N HIS A 265 10.96 -14.93 8.13
CA HIS A 265 10.29 -15.96 8.92
C HIS A 265 9.35 -16.83 8.06
N PHE A 266 9.92 -17.85 7.41
CA PHE A 266 9.22 -18.74 6.48
C PHE A 266 9.34 -20.22 6.88
N VAL A 267 8.22 -20.95 6.88
CA VAL A 267 8.18 -22.37 7.34
C VAL A 267 8.60 -23.37 6.28
N ALA A 268 8.53 -22.99 5.00
CA ALA A 268 8.74 -23.88 3.86
C ALA A 268 9.76 -23.33 2.85
N GLY A 269 10.67 -22.47 3.31
CA GLY A 269 11.60 -21.74 2.46
C GLY A 269 10.95 -20.55 1.76
N ARG A 270 11.77 -19.79 1.03
CA ARG A 270 11.36 -18.60 0.27
C ARG A 270 12.32 -18.35 -0.89
N PRO A 271 11.94 -17.52 -1.88
CA PRO A 271 12.88 -17.06 -2.89
C PRO A 271 13.98 -16.16 -2.32
N ASP A 272 15.09 -16.07 -3.05
CA ASP A 272 16.18 -15.12 -2.79
C ASP A 272 15.85 -13.71 -3.31
N TRP A 273 14.70 -13.14 -2.90
CA TRP A 273 14.25 -11.82 -3.38
C TRP A 273 15.26 -10.70 -3.13
N ASN A 274 16.22 -10.88 -2.21
CA ASN A 274 17.30 -9.93 -1.95
C ASN A 274 18.21 -9.70 -3.17
N VAL A 275 18.40 -10.68 -4.07
CA VAL A 275 19.17 -10.44 -5.30
C VAL A 275 18.44 -9.50 -6.28
N ALA A 276 17.12 -9.35 -6.11
CA ALA A 276 16.27 -8.41 -6.82
C ALA A 276 15.99 -7.13 -6.02
N GLY A 277 16.66 -6.94 -4.88
CA GLY A 277 16.61 -5.71 -4.07
C GLY A 277 15.64 -5.72 -2.88
N ALA A 278 15.01 -6.86 -2.55
CA ALA A 278 14.22 -6.96 -1.32
C ALA A 278 15.14 -7.00 -0.09
N GLU A 279 14.65 -6.48 1.04
CA GLU A 279 15.39 -6.38 2.28
C GLU A 279 14.81 -7.38 3.30
N PHE A 280 15.57 -8.41 3.65
CA PHE A 280 15.18 -9.31 4.72
C PHE A 280 15.69 -8.79 6.06
N VAL A 281 14.78 -8.65 7.02
CA VAL A 281 15.06 -8.08 8.35
C VAL A 281 14.45 -8.98 9.43
N ALA A 282 14.85 -8.72 10.68
CA ALA A 282 14.26 -9.40 11.83
C ALA A 282 12.93 -8.78 12.26
N ASP A 283 12.76 -7.47 12.05
CA ASP A 283 11.59 -6.69 12.45
C ASP A 283 11.33 -5.61 11.40
N VAL A 284 10.11 -5.59 10.86
CA VAL A 284 9.66 -4.67 9.81
C VAL A 284 9.08 -3.37 10.38
N VAL A 285 8.65 -3.34 11.64
CA VAL A 285 7.95 -2.20 12.25
C VAL A 285 8.71 -0.87 12.09
N PRO A 286 10.04 -0.80 12.32
CA PRO A 286 10.81 0.43 12.06
C PRO A 286 10.65 1.00 10.65
N TYR A 287 10.60 0.11 9.64
CA TYR A 287 10.52 0.50 8.24
C TYR A 287 9.11 0.92 7.84
N GLU A 288 8.08 0.30 8.43
CA GLU A 288 6.68 0.77 8.29
C GLU A 288 6.53 2.18 8.86
N GLU A 289 7.04 2.43 10.07
CA GLU A 289 7.01 3.76 10.68
C GLU A 289 7.77 4.78 9.84
N MET A 290 8.96 4.41 9.33
CA MET A 290 9.76 5.25 8.44
C MET A 290 8.96 5.68 7.21
N LYS A 291 8.35 4.72 6.50
CA LYS A 291 7.51 5.01 5.33
C LYS A 291 6.30 5.85 5.71
N LEU A 292 5.54 5.46 6.74
CA LEU A 292 4.31 6.15 7.16
C LEU A 292 4.58 7.61 7.55
N ARG A 293 5.70 7.89 8.19
CA ARG A 293 6.03 9.24 8.64
C ARG A 293 6.73 10.04 7.54
N MET A 294 7.83 9.53 6.98
CA MET A 294 8.64 10.30 6.02
C MET A 294 7.99 10.39 4.65
N LEU A 295 7.42 9.30 4.11
CA LEU A 295 6.72 9.33 2.82
C LEU A 295 5.29 9.78 3.02
N ASN A 296 4.47 9.01 3.73
CA ASN A 296 3.04 9.27 3.75
C ASN A 296 2.73 10.61 4.46
N GLY A 297 3.46 10.95 5.54
CA GLY A 297 3.31 12.23 6.22
C GLY A 297 3.68 13.45 5.37
N SER A 298 4.82 13.42 4.66
CA SER A 298 5.18 14.50 3.75
C SER A 298 4.24 14.58 2.53
N HIS A 299 3.73 13.45 2.04
CA HIS A 299 2.69 13.42 1.01
C HIS A 299 1.41 14.13 1.46
N SER A 300 0.97 13.92 2.70
CA SER A 300 -0.17 14.64 3.27
C SER A 300 0.10 16.13 3.40
N PHE A 301 1.28 16.52 3.88
CA PHE A 301 1.71 17.93 3.93
C PHE A 301 1.61 18.60 2.55
N LEU A 302 2.19 17.96 1.52
CA LEU A 302 2.16 18.45 0.15
C LEU A 302 0.76 18.43 -0.45
N ALA A 303 -0.07 17.45 -0.12
CA ALA A 303 -1.43 17.34 -0.64
C ALA A 303 -2.31 18.51 -0.17
N TYR A 304 -2.38 18.76 1.14
CA TYR A 304 -3.25 19.81 1.67
C TYR A 304 -2.75 21.21 1.30
N LEU A 305 -1.48 21.48 1.56
CA LEU A 305 -0.89 22.80 1.32
C LEU A 305 -0.68 23.04 -0.17
N GLY A 306 -0.41 21.99 -0.96
CA GLY A 306 -0.27 22.09 -2.40
C GLY A 306 -1.61 22.36 -3.08
N TYR A 307 -2.68 21.64 -2.69
CA TYR A 307 -4.02 21.88 -3.19
C TYR A 307 -4.48 23.32 -2.90
N LEU A 308 -4.33 23.77 -1.64
CA LEU A 308 -4.66 25.15 -1.26
C LEU A 308 -3.81 26.17 -2.02
N GLY A 309 -2.54 25.85 -2.27
CA GLY A 309 -1.65 26.64 -3.13
C GLY A 309 -1.96 26.53 -4.63
N GLY A 310 -3.03 25.85 -5.06
CA GLY A 310 -3.41 25.73 -6.47
C GLY A 310 -2.55 24.77 -7.31
N TYR A 311 -1.84 23.83 -6.67
CA TYR A 311 -1.10 22.76 -7.35
C TYR A 311 -1.98 21.51 -7.50
N ALA A 312 -2.19 21.08 -8.75
CA ALA A 312 -3.07 19.96 -9.07
C ALA A 312 -2.44 18.60 -8.73
N HIS A 313 -1.13 18.48 -8.92
CA HIS A 313 -0.36 17.25 -8.68
C HIS A 313 0.79 17.47 -7.71
N ILE A 314 1.28 16.38 -7.10
CA ILE A 314 2.46 16.42 -6.22
C ILE A 314 3.70 16.92 -6.95
N SER A 315 3.90 16.52 -8.20
CA SER A 315 5.03 17.00 -9.04
C SER A 315 4.98 18.52 -9.25
N ASP A 316 3.79 19.11 -9.36
CA ASP A 316 3.62 20.57 -9.46
C ASP A 316 4.16 21.27 -8.21
N THR A 317 3.90 20.71 -7.01
CA THR A 317 4.45 21.26 -5.76
C THR A 317 5.98 21.21 -5.72
N MET A 318 6.60 20.21 -6.36
CA MET A 318 8.06 20.07 -6.38
C MET A 318 8.75 21.06 -7.33
N THR A 319 8.00 21.75 -8.20
CA THR A 319 8.53 22.86 -9.00
C THR A 319 8.76 24.13 -8.18
N ASP A 320 8.16 24.21 -6.99
CA ASP A 320 8.32 25.30 -6.03
C ASP A 320 9.42 24.93 -5.01
N GLU A 321 10.50 25.72 -4.98
CA GLU A 321 11.65 25.49 -4.10
C GLU A 321 11.26 25.52 -2.62
N GLY A 322 10.27 26.33 -2.24
CA GLY A 322 9.76 26.43 -0.87
C GLY A 322 9.10 25.13 -0.43
N TYR A 323 8.23 24.55 -1.27
CA TYR A 323 7.59 23.27 -0.98
C TYR A 323 8.60 22.12 -0.96
N ARG A 324 9.53 22.08 -1.92
CA ARG A 324 10.58 21.06 -1.96
C ARG A 324 11.44 21.09 -0.68
N LYS A 325 11.90 22.28 -0.27
CA LYS A 325 12.67 22.47 0.95
C LYS A 325 11.83 22.10 2.18
N ALA A 326 10.60 22.59 2.30
CA ALA A 326 9.75 22.33 3.46
C ALA A 326 9.39 20.85 3.62
N ALA A 327 9.15 20.12 2.52
CA ALA A 327 8.93 18.69 2.56
C ALA A 327 10.19 17.93 3.02
N PHE A 328 11.37 18.26 2.49
CA PHE A 328 12.63 17.67 2.92
C PHE A 328 12.93 17.97 4.39
N ASP A 329 12.73 19.22 4.81
CA ASP A 329 12.91 19.65 6.20
C ASP A 329 11.92 18.96 7.13
N MET A 330 10.65 18.79 6.73
CA MET A 330 9.68 18.02 7.49
C MET A 330 10.15 16.57 7.67
N MET A 331 10.63 15.92 6.59
CA MET A 331 11.17 14.57 6.66
C MET A 331 12.34 14.48 7.64
N MET A 332 13.29 15.41 7.58
CA MET A 332 14.55 15.32 8.34
C MET A 332 14.49 15.90 9.75
N LYS A 333 13.70 16.94 9.98
CA LYS A 333 13.64 17.68 11.25
C LYS A 333 12.45 17.28 12.12
N ALA A 334 11.39 16.75 11.52
CA ALA A 334 10.17 16.37 12.26
C ALA A 334 9.86 14.86 12.22
N GLN A 335 10.10 14.18 11.09
CA GLN A 335 9.79 12.76 10.98
C GLN A 335 10.97 11.88 11.40
N ALA A 336 12.15 12.06 10.81
CA ALA A 336 13.33 11.23 11.08
C ALA A 336 13.70 11.16 12.57
N PRO A 337 13.65 12.25 13.37
CA PRO A 337 14.00 12.17 14.80
C PRO A 337 13.05 11.32 15.63
N SER A 338 11.81 11.12 15.17
CA SER A 338 10.82 10.32 15.89
C SER A 338 10.93 8.82 15.61
N LEU A 339 11.78 8.42 14.66
CA LEU A 339 11.95 7.02 14.23
C LEU A 339 13.03 6.30 15.06
N THR A 340 12.81 5.02 15.29
CA THR A 340 13.82 4.11 15.85
C THR A 340 14.27 3.15 14.76
N MET A 341 15.34 3.51 14.04
CA MET A 341 15.85 2.72 12.92
C MET A 341 17.02 1.82 13.30
N PRO A 342 17.20 0.67 12.62
CA PRO A 342 18.42 -0.12 12.76
C PRO A 342 19.68 0.70 12.44
N GLU A 343 20.78 0.37 13.12
CA GLU A 343 22.08 1.01 12.92
C GLU A 343 22.49 0.95 11.44
N GLY A 344 22.98 2.07 10.90
CA GLY A 344 23.40 2.19 9.50
C GLY A 344 22.30 2.62 8.52
N SER A 345 21.05 2.81 8.97
CA SER A 345 19.97 3.32 8.12
C SER A 345 20.25 4.75 7.61
N ASP A 346 20.26 4.96 6.28
CA ASP A 346 20.47 6.27 5.66
C ASP A 346 19.14 7.03 5.43
N LEU A 347 18.64 7.67 6.48
CA LEU A 347 17.41 8.46 6.42
C LEU A 347 17.54 9.70 5.53
N ALA A 348 18.75 10.27 5.40
CA ALA A 348 18.98 11.42 4.53
C ALA A 348 18.94 11.00 3.05
N GLY A 349 19.53 9.86 2.71
CA GLY A 349 19.39 9.23 1.40
C GLY A 349 17.95 8.89 1.08
N TYR A 350 17.22 8.30 2.04
CA TYR A 350 15.79 8.01 1.88
C TYR A 350 14.97 9.29 1.63
N ALA A 351 15.17 10.36 2.40
CA ALA A 351 14.48 11.63 2.18
C ALA A 351 14.76 12.24 0.79
N LYS A 352 16.01 12.19 0.30
CA LYS A 352 16.36 12.64 -1.05
C LYS A 352 15.61 11.83 -2.12
N LEU A 353 15.59 10.51 -1.94
CA LEU A 353 14.88 9.60 -2.84
C LEU A 353 13.37 9.90 -2.88
N LEU A 354 12.75 10.22 -1.74
CA LEU A 354 11.36 10.63 -1.69
C LEU A 354 11.11 11.95 -2.45
N ILE A 355 12.00 12.94 -2.33
CA ILE A 355 11.91 14.19 -3.09
C ILE A 355 12.03 13.93 -4.60
N ASP A 356 12.95 13.05 -5.01
CA ASP A 356 13.11 12.68 -6.42
C ASP A 356 11.84 11.98 -6.96
N ARG A 357 11.24 11.09 -6.16
CA ARG A 357 9.97 10.42 -6.49
C ARG A 357 8.82 11.41 -6.63
N PHE A 358 8.69 12.36 -5.69
CA PHE A 358 7.67 13.40 -5.77
C PHE A 358 7.88 14.34 -6.96
N THR A 359 9.11 14.50 -7.43
CA THR A 359 9.44 15.35 -8.59
C THR A 359 9.04 14.71 -9.92
N ASN A 360 8.81 13.38 -9.98
CA ASN A 360 8.54 12.68 -11.23
C ASN A 360 7.25 13.18 -11.92
N PRO A 361 7.34 13.88 -13.07
CA PRO A 361 6.18 14.45 -13.74
C PRO A 361 5.34 13.40 -14.47
N SER A 362 5.92 12.22 -14.73
CA SER A 362 5.27 11.12 -15.44
C SER A 362 4.14 10.48 -14.64
N LEU A 363 4.08 10.75 -13.33
CA LEU A 363 3.04 10.29 -12.41
C LEU A 363 2.11 11.46 -12.09
N LYS A 364 0.91 11.47 -12.68
CA LYS A 364 -0.12 12.50 -12.44
C LYS A 364 -0.85 12.28 -11.11
N HIS A 365 -0.11 12.26 -10.01
CA HIS A 365 -0.63 12.06 -8.66
C HIS A 365 -1.32 13.31 -8.13
N LYS A 366 -2.66 13.31 -8.17
CA LYS A 366 -3.45 14.48 -7.77
C LYS A 366 -3.32 14.75 -6.27
N THR A 367 -3.04 16.01 -5.90
CA THR A 367 -3.03 16.48 -4.50
C THR A 367 -4.36 16.16 -3.82
N TRP A 368 -5.47 16.42 -4.52
CA TRP A 368 -6.82 16.10 -4.07
C TRP A 368 -7.05 14.62 -3.73
N GLN A 369 -6.51 13.69 -4.54
CA GLN A 369 -6.64 12.25 -4.29
C GLN A 369 -5.87 11.84 -3.03
N ILE A 370 -4.70 12.42 -2.79
CA ILE A 370 -3.90 12.13 -1.60
C ILE A 370 -4.56 12.74 -0.35
N ALA A 371 -5.22 13.89 -0.50
CA ALA A 371 -5.92 14.60 0.56
C ALA A 371 -7.17 13.88 1.10
N MET A 372 -7.76 12.94 0.34
CA MET A 372 -8.92 12.15 0.79
C MET A 372 -8.65 11.41 2.10
N ASP A 373 -9.70 11.11 2.87
CA ASP A 373 -9.65 10.31 4.10
C ASP A 373 -8.60 10.82 5.10
N GLY A 374 -8.47 12.15 5.20
CA GLY A 374 -7.53 12.82 6.10
C GLY A 374 -7.72 12.41 7.55
N SER A 375 -8.97 12.21 7.99
CA SER A 375 -9.29 11.75 9.35
C SER A 375 -8.63 10.42 9.70
N GLN A 376 -8.46 9.53 8.73
CA GLN A 376 -7.80 8.22 8.89
C GLN A 376 -6.28 8.30 8.74
N LYS A 377 -5.78 9.33 8.04
CA LYS A 377 -4.37 9.47 7.67
C LYS A 377 -3.55 10.26 8.69
N ILE A 378 -4.09 11.37 9.21
CA ILE A 378 -3.38 12.26 10.15
C ILE A 378 -2.86 11.52 11.40
N PRO A 379 -3.64 10.64 12.08
CA PRO A 379 -3.19 10.00 13.31
C PRO A 379 -1.90 9.20 13.13
N GLN A 380 -1.85 8.34 12.10
CA GLN A 380 -0.72 7.47 11.79
C GLN A 380 0.45 8.18 11.12
N ARG A 381 0.21 9.27 10.37
CA ARG A 381 1.26 9.99 9.62
C ARG A 381 1.98 11.07 10.43
N MET A 382 1.31 11.62 11.46
CA MET A 382 1.81 12.77 12.22
C MET A 382 1.69 12.61 13.74
N GLY A 383 0.72 11.84 14.24
CA GLY A 383 0.44 11.73 15.67
C GLY A 383 1.61 11.18 16.49
N GLY A 384 2.27 10.12 16.00
CA GLY A 384 3.47 9.55 16.64
C GLY A 384 4.61 10.57 16.76
N SER A 385 4.92 11.27 15.66
CA SER A 385 5.96 12.32 15.66
C SER A 385 5.59 13.50 16.55
N LEU A 386 4.32 13.92 16.55
CA LEU A 386 3.87 15.00 17.42
C LEU A 386 4.06 14.65 18.91
N ARG A 387 3.71 13.43 19.32
CA ARG A 387 3.99 12.94 20.69
C ARG A 387 5.47 12.97 21.02
N PHE A 388 6.32 12.50 20.11
CA PHE A 388 7.77 12.52 20.29
C PHE A 388 8.27 13.95 20.55
N HIS A 389 7.90 14.92 19.71
CA HIS A 389 8.36 16.30 19.86
C HIS A 389 7.83 16.97 21.13
N LEU A 390 6.58 16.67 21.54
CA LEU A 390 6.03 17.15 22.80
C LEU A 390 6.82 16.61 24.00
N ALA A 391 7.17 15.32 23.97
CA ALA A 391 7.96 14.68 25.03
C ALA A 391 9.39 15.23 25.10
N GLN A 392 10.01 15.51 23.95
CA GLN A 392 11.38 16.03 23.87
C GLN A 392 11.47 17.56 24.01
N GLY A 393 10.33 18.27 23.93
CA GLY A 393 10.30 19.74 23.89
C GLY A 393 10.97 20.34 22.64
N SER A 394 11.02 19.59 21.55
CA SER A 394 11.66 20.00 20.29
C SER A 394 10.66 20.60 19.30
N ASP A 395 11.16 21.21 18.23
CA ASP A 395 10.35 21.91 17.23
C ASP A 395 9.53 20.92 16.37
N PHE A 396 8.24 21.19 16.23
CA PHE A 396 7.28 20.43 15.40
C PHE A 396 6.49 21.33 14.44
N SER A 397 7.03 22.50 14.09
CA SER A 397 6.34 23.51 13.26
C SER A 397 5.87 22.99 11.90
N TRP A 398 6.62 22.06 11.28
CA TRP A 398 6.21 21.40 10.03
C TRP A 398 4.95 20.53 10.22
N LEU A 399 4.89 19.75 11.31
CA LEU A 399 3.72 18.93 11.63
C LEU A 399 2.50 19.80 11.95
N ALA A 400 2.70 20.86 12.74
CA ALA A 400 1.64 21.81 13.06
C ALA A 400 1.09 22.50 11.80
N THR A 401 1.96 22.86 10.85
CA THR A 401 1.56 23.45 9.57
C THR A 401 0.85 22.45 8.67
N ALA A 402 1.28 21.19 8.66
CA ALA A 402 0.57 20.12 7.95
C ALA A 402 -0.86 19.92 8.47
N ILE A 403 -1.03 19.88 9.79
CA ILE A 403 -2.33 19.76 10.47
C ILE A 403 -3.19 20.98 10.19
N ALA A 404 -2.63 22.20 10.28
CA ALA A 404 -3.33 23.42 9.93
C ALA A 404 -3.76 23.45 8.46
N GLY A 405 -2.93 22.96 7.55
CA GLY A 405 -3.25 22.78 6.13
C GLY A 405 -4.44 21.85 5.92
N TRP A 406 -4.48 20.71 6.62
CA TRP A 406 -5.64 19.82 6.62
C TRP A 406 -6.89 20.51 7.15
N MET A 407 -6.81 21.20 8.30
CA MET A 407 -7.94 21.96 8.87
C MET A 407 -8.46 23.03 7.90
N ARG A 408 -7.56 23.71 7.18
CA ARG A 408 -7.91 24.73 6.19
C ARG A 408 -8.57 24.09 4.97
N TYR A 409 -8.12 22.91 4.55
CA TYR A 409 -8.68 22.16 3.43
C TYR A 409 -10.10 21.64 3.74
N VAL A 410 -10.34 21.07 4.93
CA VAL A 410 -11.66 20.51 5.29
C VAL A 410 -12.73 21.57 5.55
N ALA A 411 -12.36 22.85 5.63
CA ALA A 411 -13.31 23.96 5.62
C ALA A 411 -14.07 24.08 4.28
N GLY A 412 -13.64 23.36 3.23
CA GLY A 412 -14.44 23.14 2.03
C GLY A 412 -14.41 24.26 0.98
N VAL A 413 -13.54 25.26 1.14
CA VAL A 413 -13.39 26.39 0.20
C VAL A 413 -11.91 26.65 -0.06
N ASP A 414 -11.45 26.76 -1.30
CA ASP A 414 -10.04 27.02 -1.63
C ASP A 414 -9.62 28.50 -1.39
N GLU A 415 -8.40 28.87 -1.79
CA GLU A 415 -7.91 30.24 -1.65
C GLU A 415 -8.46 31.22 -2.71
N GLN A 416 -9.13 30.70 -3.74
CA GLN A 416 -9.81 31.46 -4.77
C GLN A 416 -11.32 31.60 -4.51
N GLY A 417 -11.84 30.95 -3.46
CA GLY A 417 -13.25 30.98 -3.09
C GLY A 417 -14.09 29.88 -3.74
N ASN A 418 -13.50 28.91 -4.42
CA ASN A 418 -14.23 27.78 -5.00
C ASN A 418 -14.46 26.68 -3.97
N GLU A 419 -15.51 25.88 -4.16
CA GLU A 419 -15.80 24.72 -3.33
C GLU A 419 -14.77 23.59 -3.51
N ILE A 420 -14.39 22.96 -2.40
CA ILE A 420 -13.55 21.77 -2.36
C ILE A 420 -14.46 20.55 -2.13
N ASP A 421 -14.40 19.56 -3.02
CA ASP A 421 -15.02 18.23 -2.79
C ASP A 421 -14.22 17.48 -1.72
N VAL A 422 -14.53 17.71 -0.44
CA VAL A 422 -13.88 17.04 0.69
C VAL A 422 -14.41 15.62 0.82
N ARG A 423 -13.60 14.64 0.43
CA ARG A 423 -13.90 13.21 0.58
C ARG A 423 -13.24 12.63 1.81
N ASP A 424 -14.04 12.35 2.82
CA ASP A 424 -13.59 11.81 4.11
C ASP A 424 -14.75 11.05 4.79
N PRO A 425 -14.50 9.93 5.49
CA PRO A 425 -15.54 9.23 6.26
C PRO A 425 -16.21 10.11 7.33
N MET A 426 -15.50 11.11 7.84
CA MET A 426 -15.97 12.08 8.84
C MET A 426 -16.40 13.42 8.23
N ALA A 427 -16.55 13.52 6.90
CA ALA A 427 -16.80 14.79 6.20
C ALA A 427 -17.97 15.59 6.77
N ALA A 428 -19.09 14.95 7.11
CA ALA A 428 -20.26 15.64 7.68
C ALA A 428 -19.96 16.29 9.03
N THR A 429 -19.28 15.58 9.94
CA THR A 429 -18.88 16.10 11.26
C THR A 429 -17.88 17.24 11.12
N LEU A 430 -16.87 17.08 10.26
CA LEU A 430 -15.85 18.11 10.01
C LEU A 430 -16.49 19.37 9.41
N ARG A 431 -17.43 19.20 8.47
CA ARG A 431 -18.16 20.31 7.85
C ARG A 431 -19.01 21.06 8.87
N GLN A 432 -19.73 20.36 9.74
CA GLN A 432 -20.52 20.98 10.80
C GLN A 432 -19.64 21.88 11.70
N ILE A 433 -18.49 21.36 12.16
CA ILE A 433 -17.55 22.14 12.99
C ILE A 433 -17.07 23.39 12.24
N CYS A 434 -16.75 23.26 10.95
CA CYS A 434 -16.29 24.38 10.14
C CYS A 434 -17.40 25.42 9.90
N ASP A 435 -18.64 25.00 9.68
CA ASP A 435 -19.78 25.90 9.48
C ASP A 435 -20.12 26.68 10.77
N GLU A 436 -19.98 26.06 11.94
CA GLU A 436 -20.22 26.69 13.25
C GLU A 436 -19.18 27.78 13.59
N HIS A 437 -17.92 27.57 13.23
CA HIS A 437 -16.82 28.48 13.57
C HIS A 437 -16.43 29.43 12.42
N GLY A 438 -16.83 29.11 11.18
CA GLY A 438 -16.41 29.80 9.98
C GLY A 438 -14.92 29.64 9.67
N LEU A 439 -14.44 30.40 8.68
CA LEU A 439 -13.02 30.41 8.29
C LEU A 439 -12.19 31.31 9.23
N SER A 440 -12.05 30.86 10.48
CA SER A 440 -11.43 31.60 11.59
C SER A 440 -10.58 30.66 12.44
N VAL A 441 -9.56 31.21 13.12
CA VAL A 441 -8.69 30.46 14.04
C VAL A 441 -9.48 29.77 15.16
N SER A 442 -10.69 30.25 15.49
CA SER A 442 -11.57 29.61 16.48
C SER A 442 -11.96 28.17 16.11
N VAL A 443 -11.84 27.75 14.85
CA VAL A 443 -12.13 26.37 14.42
C VAL A 443 -11.08 25.37 14.90
N VAL A 444 -9.84 25.81 15.15
CA VAL A 444 -8.70 24.93 15.43
C VAL A 444 -8.91 24.08 16.69
N PRO A 445 -9.28 24.65 17.86
CA PRO A 445 -9.58 23.84 19.05
C PRO A 445 -10.75 22.88 18.84
N ALA A 446 -11.76 23.26 18.07
CA ALA A 446 -12.92 22.41 17.82
C ALA A 446 -12.55 21.20 16.96
N LEU A 447 -11.74 21.38 15.90
CA LEU A 447 -11.23 20.26 15.11
C LEU A 447 -10.23 19.38 15.88
N LEU A 448 -9.39 19.97 16.74
CA LEU A 448 -8.51 19.22 17.64
C LEU A 448 -9.27 18.42 18.70
N SER A 449 -10.52 18.78 19.01
CA SER A 449 -11.34 18.05 19.98
C SER A 449 -11.96 16.76 19.42
N VAL A 450 -11.81 16.48 18.12
CA VAL A 450 -12.31 15.24 17.51
C VAL A 450 -11.42 14.07 17.91
N GLU A 451 -11.77 13.39 19.00
CA GLU A 451 -10.93 12.35 19.64
C GLU A 451 -10.58 11.17 18.72
N ALA A 452 -11.45 10.86 17.75
CA ALA A 452 -11.17 9.83 16.74
C ALA A 452 -9.95 10.15 15.85
N ILE A 453 -9.58 11.44 15.74
CA ILE A 453 -8.42 11.91 14.96
C ILE A 453 -7.28 12.32 15.91
N PHE A 454 -7.61 13.08 16.96
CA PHE A 454 -6.64 13.60 17.92
C PHE A 454 -7.00 13.11 19.32
N PRO A 455 -6.31 12.08 19.84
CA PRO A 455 -6.49 11.65 21.22
C PRO A 455 -6.37 12.83 22.18
N ALA A 456 -7.12 12.80 23.29
CA ALA A 456 -7.24 13.93 24.22
C ALA A 456 -5.89 14.52 24.66
N GLU A 457 -4.87 13.68 24.81
CA GLU A 457 -3.49 14.07 25.13
C GLU A 457 -2.84 15.03 24.12
N LEU A 458 -3.22 14.93 22.84
CA LEU A 458 -2.78 15.82 21.76
C LEU A 458 -3.78 16.96 21.55
N GLY A 459 -5.08 16.62 21.47
CA GLY A 459 -6.15 17.57 21.17
C GLY A 459 -6.31 18.68 22.21
N GLN A 460 -6.03 18.39 23.48
CA GLN A 460 -6.12 19.34 24.60
C GLN A 460 -4.78 19.96 24.99
N ASN A 461 -3.69 19.61 24.28
CA ASN A 461 -2.36 20.12 24.60
C ASN A 461 -2.21 21.58 24.17
N ALA A 462 -1.99 22.48 25.13
CA ALA A 462 -1.89 23.92 24.88
C ALA A 462 -0.82 24.28 23.84
N LYS A 463 0.33 23.57 23.81
CA LYS A 463 1.40 23.82 22.83
C LYS A 463 0.98 23.43 21.42
N VAL A 464 0.24 22.32 21.28
CA VAL A 464 -0.31 21.88 19.98
C VAL A 464 -1.35 22.89 19.49
N ILE A 465 -2.31 23.23 20.34
CA ILE A 465 -3.36 24.21 20.01
C ILE A 465 -2.73 25.52 19.57
N GLU A 466 -1.75 26.04 20.30
CA GLU A 466 -1.07 27.30 19.97
C GLU A 466 -0.32 27.21 18.63
N ALA A 467 0.50 26.17 18.43
CA ALA A 467 1.28 26.02 17.21
C ALA A 467 0.41 25.83 15.96
N VAL A 468 -0.63 24.99 16.04
CA VAL A 468 -1.57 24.77 14.94
C VAL A 468 -2.39 26.03 14.68
N SER A 469 -2.84 26.75 15.73
CA SER A 469 -3.57 28.01 15.58
C SER A 469 -2.73 29.08 14.89
N ARG A 470 -1.44 29.18 15.24
CA ARG A 470 -0.49 30.11 14.61
C ARG A 470 -0.29 29.78 13.13
N ALA A 471 -0.09 28.50 12.80
CA ALA A 471 0.04 28.06 11.42
C ALA A 471 -1.26 28.29 10.62
N TYR A 472 -2.42 28.01 11.21
CA TYR A 472 -3.72 28.25 10.59
C TYR A 472 -3.94 29.76 10.33
N GLN A 473 -3.60 30.62 11.28
CA GLN A 473 -3.66 32.07 11.11
C GLN A 473 -2.74 32.54 9.97
N ALA A 474 -1.55 31.97 9.82
CA ALA A 474 -0.66 32.28 8.71
C ALA A 474 -1.26 31.87 7.35
N LEU A 475 -1.91 30.69 7.28
CA LEU A 475 -2.64 30.26 6.09
C LEU A 475 -3.75 31.23 5.72
N LEU A 476 -4.51 31.74 6.69
CA LEU A 476 -5.56 32.73 6.43
C LEU A 476 -5.00 34.10 6.00
N ALA A 477 -3.89 34.53 6.59
CA ALA A 477 -3.35 35.86 6.36
C ALA A 477 -2.48 35.96 5.09
N HIS A 478 -1.82 34.86 4.71
CA HIS A 478 -0.77 34.88 3.69
C HIS A 478 -0.96 33.83 2.59
N GLY A 479 -1.88 32.87 2.78
CA GLY A 479 -2.05 31.72 1.89
C GLY A 479 -1.00 30.64 2.09
N ALA A 480 -1.26 29.47 1.50
CA ALA A 480 -0.47 28.26 1.67
C ALA A 480 0.95 28.41 1.13
N ARG A 481 1.11 29.01 -0.06
CA ARG A 481 2.44 29.15 -0.67
C ARG A 481 3.40 29.98 0.18
N ALA A 482 2.95 31.15 0.64
CA ALA A 482 3.76 32.02 1.48
C ALA A 482 4.03 31.41 2.86
N THR A 483 3.03 30.72 3.43
CA THR A 483 3.20 30.00 4.71
C THR A 483 4.25 28.89 4.60
N VAL A 484 4.20 28.09 3.52
CA VAL A 484 5.18 27.02 3.28
C VAL A 484 6.58 27.58 3.04
N ALA A 485 6.71 28.66 2.28
CA ALA A 485 8.00 29.31 2.03
C ALA A 485 8.66 29.90 3.30
N ALA A 486 7.88 30.15 4.36
CA ALA A 486 8.35 30.67 5.63
C ALA A 486 8.85 29.59 6.62
N LEU A 487 8.75 28.30 6.27
CA LEU A 487 9.27 27.15 7.04
C LEU A 487 10.77 26.87 6.73
#